data_AF-A0A2Y9DJ67-F1
#
_entry.id   AF-A0A2Y9DJ67-F1
#
_cell.length_a   1.000
_cell.length_b   1.000
_cell.length_c   1.000
_cell.angle_alpha   90.00
_cell.angle_beta   90.00
_cell.angle_gamma   90.00
#
_symmetry.space_group_name_H-M   'P 1'
#
loop_
_entity.id
_entity.type
_entity.pdbx_description
1 polymer ?
#
loop_
_entity_poly.entity_id
_entity_poly.type
_entity_poly.pdbx_seq_one_letter_code
_entity_poly.pdbx_strand_id
1 'polypeptide(L)'
;MAYSEEQGGVPCGFIRQNSSNSISLDFEPNTEYQFVEQLEERYKCAFCHSVLHNPHQTGCGHRFCQHCILSLRELNAVPICPVDKEVIKSQEVFKDNCCKREVLNLYVYCKNAPGCNAKIILGRYQDHLLQCLFQAVECSHENCRESVLRKDLKEHLSTYCQFREEKCPYCKKDVVVINLQKHEENLCPEYPVSCPNKCLQIIPRTEVDEHLAVCPEAEQDCPFEHYGCTVTDKRGNLKEHEHSALRDHMLLVLEKNIQLEEQISDLYKSLEQKESKIQQLAETVKKFEKEFKQFSQLFGKNGNLLSNIQALASHIDKSAWLEAQVRQLLQMANQQQTKLDLRPLVEAIDTIKQKITTLETNDQILVVLEGQTNKHDAHINIHKAQLNKNEERFKLLEGACYNGKLIWKVTDYKMKKREAVDGHTVSIFSQPFYTSRCGYRLCARAYLNGDGSGKGTHLSLYFVVMRGEFDSLLQWPFRQRVTLMLLDQSGKKNHIMETFKADPNSSSFRRPDGEMNIASGCPRFVAHSTLENAKNTYIKDDTLFLKVAVDVTDLEDL
;
A
#
# COMPACT_ATOMS: atom_id res chain seq x y z
N MET A 1 -7.79 30.47 81.54
CA MET A 1 -8.79 29.94 82.50
C MET A 1 -9.85 29.24 81.64
N ALA A 2 -10.14 27.95 81.71
CA ALA A 2 -9.88 26.96 82.75
C ALA A 2 -9.64 25.58 82.11
N TYR A 3 -8.88 24.76 82.84
CA TYR A 3 -8.63 23.34 82.63
C TYR A 3 -9.90 22.50 82.77
N SER A 4 -9.97 21.36 82.06
CA SER A 4 -10.61 20.12 82.53
C SER A 4 -10.08 18.94 81.72
N GLU A 5 -9.38 18.03 82.41
CA GLU A 5 -8.80 16.78 81.92
C GLU A 5 -9.81 15.62 81.93
N GLU A 6 -9.60 14.73 80.95
CA GLU A 6 -9.70 13.26 80.92
C GLU A 6 -10.93 12.48 81.47
N GLN A 7 -11.50 11.68 80.56
CA GLN A 7 -11.71 10.22 80.64
C GLN A 7 -12.12 9.79 79.20
N GLY A 8 -11.45 8.90 78.47
CA GLY A 8 -11.06 7.54 78.84
C GLY A 8 -11.94 6.56 78.06
N GLY A 9 -11.57 6.22 76.81
CA GLY A 9 -12.34 5.28 75.98
C GLY A 9 -11.71 5.04 74.61
N VAL A 10 -10.90 3.98 74.49
CA VAL A 10 -10.31 3.49 73.25
C VAL A 10 -11.34 2.66 72.48
N PRO A 11 -11.57 2.94 71.18
CA PRO A 11 -12.01 1.91 70.25
C PRO A 11 -10.85 1.52 69.35
N CYS A 12 -10.36 0.31 69.56
CA CYS A 12 -9.45 -0.40 68.67
C CYS A 12 -10.13 -0.59 67.31
N GLY A 13 -9.76 0.25 66.34
CA GLY A 13 -10.13 0.12 64.94
C GLY A 13 -8.87 0.04 64.10
N PHE A 14 -8.43 -1.17 63.76
CA PHE A 14 -7.40 -1.38 62.74
C PHE A 14 -7.93 -0.91 61.38
N ILE A 15 -7.69 0.37 61.05
CA ILE A 15 -7.87 0.88 59.71
C ILE A 15 -6.67 0.40 58.89
N ARG A 16 -6.88 -0.61 58.04
CA ARG A 16 -5.94 -0.96 56.97
C ARG A 16 -5.80 0.23 56.03
N GLN A 17 -4.69 0.96 56.14
CA GLN A 17 -4.28 1.90 55.11
C GLN A 17 -3.76 1.09 53.90
N ASN A 18 -4.66 0.78 52.96
CA ASN A 18 -4.27 0.42 51.61
C ASN A 18 -3.76 1.70 50.92
N SER A 19 -2.44 1.83 50.84
CA SER A 19 -1.78 2.85 50.02
C SER A 19 -1.22 2.18 48.76
N SER A 20 -1.91 2.43 47.64
CA SER A 20 -1.39 2.66 46.28
C SER A 20 -0.04 2.02 45.87
N ASN A 21 -0.11 1.13 44.86
CA ASN A 21 0.94 0.74 43.90
C ASN A 21 2.36 1.27 44.15
N SER A 22 3.19 0.48 44.83
CA SER A 22 4.66 0.58 44.78
C SER A 22 5.25 -0.80 45.07
N ILE A 23 5.79 -1.47 44.06
CA ILE A 23 6.53 -2.72 44.24
C ILE A 23 8.02 -2.38 44.28
N SER A 24 8.57 -2.32 45.49
CA SER A 24 9.82 -3.00 45.77
C SER A 24 9.83 -3.51 47.22
N LEU A 25 10.20 -4.78 47.38
CA LEU A 25 10.36 -5.48 48.66
C LEU A 25 11.63 -6.35 48.64
N ASP A 26 12.54 -6.03 47.74
CA ASP A 26 13.85 -6.68 47.59
C ASP A 26 14.90 -5.62 47.23
N PHE A 27 16.15 -5.88 47.59
CA PHE A 27 17.28 -4.99 47.36
C PHE A 27 18.38 -5.74 46.61
N GLU A 28 19.24 -5.05 45.86
CA GLU A 28 20.30 -5.72 45.10
C GLU A 28 21.37 -6.31 46.03
N PRO A 29 21.67 -7.63 45.93
CA PRO A 29 22.56 -8.31 46.87
C PRO A 29 24.04 -7.95 46.71
N ASN A 30 24.44 -7.38 45.57
CA ASN A 30 25.83 -7.07 45.24
C ASN A 30 26.16 -5.58 45.35
N THR A 31 25.25 -4.80 45.94
CA THR A 31 25.40 -3.35 46.08
C THR A 31 25.86 -3.03 47.50
N GLU A 32 26.89 -2.19 47.63
CA GLU A 32 27.34 -1.71 48.93
C GLU A 32 26.38 -0.62 49.42
N TYR A 33 25.64 -0.91 50.49
CA TYR A 33 24.72 0.05 51.10
C TYR A 33 25.39 0.76 52.28
N GLN A 34 25.34 2.08 52.28
CA GLN A 34 25.77 2.87 53.42
C GLN A 34 24.63 2.96 54.44
N PHE A 35 24.66 2.11 55.46
CA PHE A 35 23.67 2.12 56.54
C PHE A 35 23.78 3.37 57.41
N VAL A 36 22.64 3.89 57.84
CA VAL A 36 22.57 5.05 58.75
C VAL A 36 23.06 4.68 60.14
N GLU A 37 22.72 3.48 60.59
CA GLU A 37 23.16 2.88 61.85
C GLU A 37 24.11 1.72 61.58
N GLN A 38 24.92 1.34 62.58
CA GLN A 38 25.81 0.20 62.44
C GLN A 38 25.00 -1.10 62.28
N LEU A 39 25.28 -1.85 61.21
CA LEU A 39 24.58 -3.10 60.93
C LEU A 39 24.85 -4.16 62.01
N GLU A 40 23.80 -4.56 62.72
CA GLU A 40 23.88 -5.61 63.75
C GLU A 40 24.29 -6.97 63.17
N GLU A 41 25.05 -7.76 63.94
CA GLU A 41 25.53 -9.10 63.53
C GLU A 41 24.40 -10.05 63.13
N ARG A 42 23.22 -9.95 63.77
CA ARG A 42 22.05 -10.79 63.46
C ARG A 42 21.47 -10.56 62.06
N TYR A 43 21.82 -9.45 61.42
CA TYR A 43 21.43 -9.10 60.05
C TYR A 43 22.50 -9.44 59.01
N LYS A 44 23.63 -10.02 59.44
CA LYS A 44 24.72 -10.44 58.56
C LYS A 44 24.61 -11.91 58.21
N CYS A 45 24.93 -12.24 56.97
CA CYS A 45 24.99 -13.61 56.49
C CYS A 45 26.17 -14.35 57.11
N ALA A 46 25.94 -15.55 57.64
CA ALA A 46 26.98 -16.40 58.21
C ALA A 46 28.01 -16.93 57.18
N PHE A 47 27.78 -16.74 55.87
CA PHE A 47 28.69 -17.14 54.81
C PHE A 47 29.39 -15.95 54.12
N CYS A 48 28.63 -14.95 53.63
CA CYS A 48 29.21 -13.81 52.90
C CYS A 48 29.46 -12.57 53.78
N HIS A 49 29.07 -12.60 55.06
CA HIS A 49 29.21 -11.50 56.04
C HIS A 49 28.55 -10.17 55.66
N SER A 50 27.87 -10.12 54.52
CA SER A 50 27.07 -8.98 54.05
C SER A 50 25.66 -9.01 54.62
N VAL A 51 24.90 -7.92 54.45
CA VAL A 51 23.49 -7.87 54.85
C VAL A 51 22.69 -9.03 54.23
N LEU A 52 21.81 -9.64 55.02
CA LEU A 52 21.03 -10.80 54.63
C LEU A 52 20.03 -10.49 53.51
N HIS A 53 20.32 -10.96 52.29
CA HIS A 53 19.39 -10.92 51.15
C HIS A 53 18.56 -12.19 51.07
N ASN A 54 17.23 -12.04 51.15
CA ASN A 54 16.27 -13.16 51.22
C ASN A 54 16.71 -14.22 52.26
N PRO A 55 16.75 -13.89 53.56
CA PRO A 55 17.34 -14.72 54.61
C PRO A 55 16.67 -16.10 54.75
N HIS A 56 17.51 -17.12 54.93
CA HIS A 56 17.13 -18.48 55.28
C HIS A 56 17.82 -18.87 56.58
N GLN A 57 17.08 -19.49 57.49
CA GLN A 57 17.59 -20.01 58.76
C GLN A 57 17.69 -21.53 58.69
N THR A 58 18.82 -22.07 59.16
CA THR A 58 19.06 -23.51 59.25
C THR A 58 18.61 -24.09 60.60
N GLY A 59 18.54 -25.42 60.71
CA GLY A 59 18.19 -26.12 61.96
C GLY A 59 19.10 -25.79 63.15
N CYS A 60 20.37 -25.45 62.88
CA CYS A 60 21.33 -24.99 63.89
C CYS A 60 21.14 -23.51 64.30
N GLY A 61 20.19 -22.79 63.68
CA GLY A 61 19.81 -21.43 64.04
C GLY A 61 20.54 -20.31 63.29
N HIS A 62 21.59 -20.61 62.53
CA HIS A 62 22.36 -19.64 61.75
C HIS A 62 21.62 -19.18 60.48
N ARG A 63 21.82 -17.91 60.09
CA ARG A 63 21.14 -17.26 58.96
C ARG A 63 22.08 -17.07 57.78
N PHE A 64 21.55 -17.32 56.58
CA PHE A 64 22.26 -17.21 55.31
C PHE A 64 21.40 -16.47 54.29
N CYS A 65 22.03 -15.76 53.35
CA CYS A 65 21.33 -15.29 52.16
C CYS A 65 20.83 -16.49 51.33
N GLN A 66 19.74 -16.31 50.60
CA GLN A 66 19.20 -17.35 49.72
C GLN A 66 20.27 -17.90 48.75
N HIS A 67 21.05 -17.02 48.12
CA HIS A 67 22.10 -17.47 47.19
C HIS A 67 23.21 -18.23 47.93
N CYS A 68 23.67 -17.71 49.08
CA CYS A 68 24.74 -18.33 49.85
C CYS A 68 24.38 -19.74 50.34
N ILE A 69 23.15 -19.96 50.82
CA ILE A 69 22.73 -21.30 51.28
C ILE A 69 22.56 -22.28 50.11
N LEU A 70 22.16 -21.79 48.93
CA LEU A 70 22.11 -22.62 47.73
C LEU A 70 23.53 -23.00 47.26
N SER A 71 24.45 -22.03 47.17
CA SER A 71 25.84 -22.29 46.79
C SER A 71 26.53 -23.26 47.75
N LEU A 72 26.31 -23.14 49.06
CA LEU A 72 26.84 -24.06 50.07
C LEU A 72 26.37 -25.51 49.88
N ARG A 73 25.12 -25.69 49.41
CA ARG A 73 24.51 -26.99 49.13
C ARG A 73 24.96 -27.59 47.80
N GLU A 74 25.30 -26.75 46.83
CA GLU A 74 25.80 -27.19 45.52
C GLU A 74 27.29 -27.58 45.55
N LEU A 75 28.09 -26.85 46.33
CA LEU A 75 29.55 -27.06 46.39
C LEU A 75 29.98 -28.24 47.25
N ASN A 76 29.12 -28.73 48.15
CA ASN A 76 29.47 -29.77 49.12
C ASN A 76 28.52 -30.97 49.04
N ALA A 77 29.06 -32.18 48.89
CA ALA A 77 28.28 -33.42 48.94
C ALA A 77 27.52 -33.60 50.26
N VAL A 78 28.06 -33.04 51.35
CA VAL A 78 27.39 -32.89 52.64
C VAL A 78 27.57 -31.42 53.07
N PRO A 79 26.52 -30.57 52.99
CA PRO A 79 26.64 -29.16 53.35
C PRO A 79 26.80 -29.01 54.87
N ILE A 80 27.84 -28.29 55.29
CA ILE A 80 28.18 -28.04 56.69
C ILE A 80 28.07 -26.54 56.96
N CYS A 81 27.54 -26.16 58.12
CA CYS A 81 27.47 -24.78 58.55
C CYS A 81 28.87 -24.23 58.87
N PRO A 82 29.28 -23.08 58.30
CA PRO A 82 30.62 -22.52 58.52
C PRO A 82 30.87 -22.01 59.94
N VAL A 83 29.82 -21.86 60.76
CA VAL A 83 29.92 -21.28 62.11
C VAL A 83 30.10 -22.36 63.17
N ASP A 84 29.22 -23.36 63.21
CA ASP A 84 29.18 -24.41 64.24
C ASP A 84 29.59 -25.80 63.74
N LYS A 85 29.83 -25.95 62.42
CA LYS A 85 30.19 -27.21 61.75
C LYS A 85 29.11 -28.29 61.81
N GLU A 86 27.85 -27.95 62.08
CA GLU A 86 26.74 -28.88 61.99
C GLU A 86 26.32 -29.17 60.53
N VAL A 87 25.80 -30.38 60.28
CA VAL A 87 25.30 -30.77 58.95
C VAL A 87 23.98 -30.08 58.66
N ILE A 88 23.92 -29.32 57.57
CA ILE A 88 22.71 -28.60 57.14
C ILE A 88 21.79 -29.58 56.42
N LYS A 89 20.72 -30.01 57.09
CA LYS A 89 19.69 -30.84 56.47
C LYS A 89 18.75 -29.98 55.65
N SER A 90 18.48 -30.38 54.40
CA SER A 90 17.64 -29.60 53.48
C SER A 90 16.21 -29.37 53.99
N GLN A 91 15.66 -30.32 54.74
CA GLN A 91 14.33 -30.23 55.37
C GLN A 91 14.27 -29.29 56.60
N GLU A 92 15.43 -28.88 57.13
CA GLU A 92 15.57 -27.97 58.28
C GLU A 92 16.02 -26.57 57.83
N VAL A 93 15.89 -26.23 56.55
CA VAL A 93 16.17 -24.90 56.01
C VAL A 93 14.86 -24.17 55.76
N PHE A 94 14.65 -23.07 56.47
CA PHE A 94 13.41 -22.31 56.44
C PHE A 94 13.66 -20.88 55.98
N LYS A 95 12.71 -20.32 55.22
CA LYS A 95 12.71 -18.89 54.89
C LYS A 95 12.45 -18.08 56.16
N ASP A 96 13.37 -17.20 56.52
CA ASP A 96 13.20 -16.33 57.69
C ASP A 96 12.49 -15.04 57.28
N ASN A 97 11.17 -15.14 57.15
CA ASN A 97 10.32 -13.99 56.80
C ASN A 97 10.33 -12.90 57.90
N CYS A 98 10.66 -13.25 59.15
CA CYS A 98 10.77 -12.29 60.23
C CYS A 98 11.99 -11.40 60.00
N CYS A 99 13.18 -12.02 59.90
CA CYS A 99 14.42 -11.34 59.61
C CYS A 99 14.36 -10.57 58.28
N LYS A 100 13.71 -11.13 57.25
CA LYS A 100 13.50 -10.41 55.97
C LYS A 100 12.81 -9.06 56.18
N ARG A 101 11.72 -9.02 56.96
CA ARG A 101 10.99 -7.76 57.23
C ARG A 101 11.82 -6.77 58.04
N GLU A 102 12.63 -7.25 58.96
CA GLU A 102 13.51 -6.40 59.77
C GLU A 102 14.64 -5.79 58.92
N VAL A 103 15.32 -6.60 58.11
CA VAL A 103 16.38 -6.14 57.20
C VAL A 103 15.83 -5.12 56.20
N LEU A 104 14.65 -5.37 55.63
CA LEU A 104 14.01 -4.44 54.70
C LEU A 104 13.61 -3.11 55.36
N ASN A 105 13.51 -3.04 56.70
CA ASN A 105 13.19 -1.83 57.44
C ASN A 105 14.43 -1.05 57.92
N LEU A 106 15.65 -1.53 57.63
CA LEU A 106 16.88 -0.80 57.94
C LEU A 106 17.00 0.47 57.10
N TYR A 107 17.57 1.52 57.68
CA TYR A 107 17.80 2.78 56.97
C TYR A 107 19.19 2.84 56.33
N VAL A 108 19.22 3.26 55.07
CA VAL A 108 20.44 3.47 54.27
C VAL A 108 20.43 4.87 53.65
N TYR A 109 21.61 5.42 53.40
CA TYR A 109 21.78 6.64 52.62
C TYR A 109 21.68 6.34 51.12
N CYS A 110 21.17 7.30 50.35
CA CYS A 110 21.18 7.23 48.89
C CYS A 110 22.62 7.14 48.35
N LYS A 111 22.88 6.29 47.36
CA LYS A 111 24.18 6.24 46.65
C LYS A 111 24.62 7.57 46.03
N ASN A 112 23.67 8.47 45.77
CA ASN A 112 23.94 9.79 45.21
C ASN A 112 24.32 10.83 46.29
N ALA A 113 24.58 10.42 47.53
CA ALA A 113 25.13 11.30 48.57
C ALA A 113 26.54 11.81 48.18
N PRO A 114 26.90 13.07 48.49
CA PRO A 114 26.15 14.07 49.28
C PRO A 114 25.09 14.85 48.47
N GLY A 115 24.92 14.57 47.17
CA GLY A 115 23.90 15.23 46.34
C GLY A 115 22.48 14.92 46.80
N CYS A 116 22.19 13.66 47.12
CA CYS A 116 20.95 13.24 47.76
C CYS A 116 21.21 12.79 49.20
N ASN A 117 20.75 13.58 50.18
CA ASN A 117 20.89 13.27 51.61
C ASN A 117 19.71 12.48 52.19
N ALA A 118 18.90 11.84 51.34
CA ALA A 118 17.76 11.07 51.78
C ALA A 118 18.19 9.82 52.57
N LYS A 119 17.51 9.60 53.71
CA LYS A 119 17.57 8.35 54.48
C LYS A 119 16.38 7.50 54.05
N ILE A 120 16.66 6.32 53.51
CA ILE A 120 15.67 5.48 52.84
C ILE A 120 15.61 4.12 53.52
N ILE A 121 14.40 3.60 53.66
CA ILE A 121 14.18 2.23 54.10
C ILE A 121 14.67 1.28 53.00
N LEU A 122 15.54 0.32 53.34
CA LEU A 122 16.22 -0.56 52.38
C LEU A 122 15.24 -1.25 51.40
N GLY A 123 14.07 -1.69 51.88
CA GLY A 123 13.05 -2.29 51.02
C GLY A 123 12.46 -1.36 49.96
N ARG A 124 12.51 -0.04 50.17
CA ARG A 124 12.05 0.99 49.22
C ARG A 124 13.20 1.71 48.51
N TYR A 125 14.40 1.16 48.57
CA TYR A 125 15.59 1.80 48.01
C TYR A 125 15.48 2.03 46.49
N GLN A 126 14.97 1.04 45.76
CA GLN A 126 14.77 1.16 44.31
C GLN A 126 13.69 2.19 43.94
N ASP A 127 12.58 2.23 44.69
CA ASP A 127 11.52 3.22 44.50
C ASP A 127 12.08 4.65 44.63
N HIS A 128 12.96 4.87 45.60
CA HIS A 128 13.66 6.14 45.73
C HIS A 128 14.54 6.44 44.51
N LEU A 129 15.37 5.50 44.04
CA LEU A 129 16.26 5.74 42.90
C LEU A 129 15.49 6.10 41.62
N LEU A 130 14.31 5.53 41.41
CA LEU A 130 13.42 5.88 40.30
C LEU A 130 12.93 7.33 40.35
N GLN A 131 12.86 7.93 41.54
CA GLN A 131 12.35 9.29 41.76
C GLN A 131 13.44 10.28 42.19
N CYS A 132 14.67 9.81 42.42
CA CYS A 132 15.76 10.61 42.94
C CYS A 132 16.17 11.67 41.92
N LEU A 133 16.06 12.94 42.31
CA LEU A 133 16.41 14.09 41.49
C LEU A 133 17.90 14.13 41.10
N PHE A 134 18.75 13.52 41.92
CA PHE A 134 20.20 13.45 41.71
C PHE A 134 20.64 12.15 41.05
N GLN A 135 19.70 11.29 40.63
CA GLN A 135 20.02 10.12 39.83
C GLN A 135 20.36 10.58 38.41
N ALA A 136 21.51 10.13 37.90
CA ALA A 136 21.87 10.27 36.50
C ALA A 136 20.93 9.41 35.65
N VAL A 137 20.33 10.03 34.64
CA VAL A 137 19.40 9.44 33.69
C VAL A 137 19.83 9.80 32.27
N GLU A 138 19.58 8.92 31.32
CA GLU A 138 19.86 9.18 29.91
C GLU A 138 18.80 10.11 29.31
N CYS A 139 19.22 10.91 28.32
CA CYS A 139 18.29 11.72 27.54
C CYS A 139 17.25 10.85 26.82
N SER A 140 16.02 11.34 26.70
CA SER A 140 14.93 10.60 26.04
C SER A 140 15.04 10.58 24.50
N HIS A 141 15.93 11.37 23.90
CA HIS A 141 16.18 11.35 22.46
C HIS A 141 17.18 10.24 22.11
N GLU A 142 16.80 9.32 21.21
CA GLU A 142 17.62 8.14 20.85
C GLU A 142 19.05 8.46 20.40
N ASN A 143 19.24 9.61 19.76
CA ASN A 143 20.53 10.05 19.24
C ASN A 143 21.35 10.88 20.25
N CYS A 144 20.77 11.24 21.41
CA CYS A 144 21.44 11.95 22.47
C CYS A 144 21.98 10.95 23.52
N ARG A 145 23.29 10.76 23.55
CA ARG A 145 23.95 9.84 24.52
C ARG A 145 24.39 10.54 25.81
N GLU A 146 23.85 11.71 26.11
CA GLU A 146 24.20 12.44 27.32
C GLU A 146 23.46 11.89 28.53
N SER A 147 24.18 11.72 29.64
CA SER A 147 23.63 11.39 30.94
C SER A 147 23.56 12.67 31.78
N VAL A 148 22.37 13.02 32.23
CA VAL A 148 22.09 14.24 33.00
C VAL A 148 21.39 13.89 34.31
N LEU A 149 21.48 14.77 35.31
CA LEU A 149 20.73 14.57 36.55
C LEU A 149 19.23 14.72 36.25
N ARG A 150 18.40 13.88 36.88
CA ARG A 150 16.93 13.92 36.66
C ARG A 150 16.32 15.31 36.87
N LYS A 151 16.81 16.10 37.83
CA LYS A 151 16.38 17.50 38.04
C LYS A 151 16.66 18.43 36.85
N ASP A 152 17.75 18.18 36.11
CA ASP A 152 18.24 19.04 35.03
C ASP A 152 17.78 18.53 33.65
N LEU A 153 17.19 17.31 33.60
CA LEU A 153 16.70 16.69 32.36
C LEU A 153 15.72 17.59 31.60
N LYS A 154 14.81 18.28 32.32
CA LYS A 154 13.85 19.19 31.67
C LYS A 154 14.53 20.36 30.98
N GLU A 155 15.54 20.95 31.62
CA GLU A 155 16.31 22.08 31.08
C GLU A 155 17.19 21.62 29.91
N HIS A 156 17.81 20.44 30.02
CA HIS A 156 18.52 19.81 28.91
C HIS A 156 17.60 19.67 27.68
N LEU A 157 16.43 19.05 27.84
CA LEU A 157 15.50 18.82 26.72
C LEU A 157 15.01 20.12 26.06
N SER A 158 14.79 21.19 26.85
CA SER A 158 14.28 22.45 26.31
C SER A 158 15.34 23.36 25.71
N THR A 159 16.57 23.35 26.25
CA THR A 159 17.52 24.44 26.02
C THR A 159 18.85 23.96 25.43
N TYR A 160 19.36 22.82 25.88
CA TYR A 160 20.73 22.39 25.56
C TYR A 160 20.79 21.24 24.56
N CYS A 161 19.78 20.36 24.55
CA CYS A 161 19.76 19.19 23.69
C CYS A 161 19.81 19.60 22.23
N GLN A 162 20.81 19.10 21.48
CA GLN A 162 20.95 19.36 20.04
C GLN A 162 19.91 18.61 19.21
N PHE A 163 19.26 17.62 19.82
CA PHE A 163 18.20 16.81 19.21
C PHE A 163 16.79 17.31 19.54
N ARG A 164 16.68 18.45 20.24
CA ARG A 164 15.38 19.11 20.43
C ARG A 164 14.85 19.64 19.09
N GLU A 165 13.54 19.73 18.99
CA GLU A 165 12.86 20.33 17.85
C GLU A 165 12.64 21.82 18.08
N GLU A 166 12.96 22.63 17.07
CA GLU A 166 12.66 24.05 17.04
C GLU A 166 11.99 24.41 15.70
N LYS A 167 11.15 25.44 15.72
CA LYS A 167 10.47 25.90 14.51
C LYS A 167 11.43 26.63 13.60
N CYS A 168 11.52 26.18 12.35
CA CYS A 168 12.26 26.87 11.31
C CYS A 168 11.78 28.33 11.18
N PRO A 169 12.68 29.34 11.20
CA PRO A 169 12.30 30.75 11.09
C PRO A 169 11.54 31.10 9.82
N TYR A 170 11.78 30.35 8.74
CA TYR A 170 11.21 30.57 7.41
C TYR A 170 9.92 29.76 7.20
N CYS A 171 10.00 28.42 7.18
CA CYS A 171 8.86 27.57 6.86
C CYS A 171 7.95 27.20 8.04
N LYS A 172 8.32 27.59 9.27
CA LYS A 172 7.57 27.35 10.53
C LYS A 172 7.34 25.88 10.91
N LYS A 173 7.93 24.92 10.19
CA LYS A 173 7.91 23.50 10.54
C LYS A 173 8.91 23.22 11.66
N ASP A 174 8.59 22.24 12.50
CA ASP A 174 9.47 21.75 13.54
C ASP A 174 10.65 20.97 12.91
N VAL A 175 11.87 21.35 13.27
CA VAL A 175 13.12 20.79 12.75
C VAL A 175 14.08 20.57 13.90
N VAL A 176 14.76 19.43 13.91
CA VAL A 176 15.80 19.13 14.90
C VAL A 176 16.94 20.13 14.80
N VAL A 177 17.34 20.75 15.91
CA VAL A 177 18.34 21.84 15.94
C VAL A 177 19.63 21.50 15.19
N ILE A 178 20.18 20.30 15.36
CA ILE A 178 21.40 19.85 14.65
C ILE A 178 21.26 19.85 13.11
N ASN A 179 20.02 19.76 12.60
CA ASN A 179 19.71 19.73 11.18
C ASN A 179 19.15 21.06 10.66
N LEU A 180 18.98 22.08 11.52
CA LEU A 180 18.33 23.34 11.14
C LEU A 180 19.09 24.07 10.03
N GLN A 181 20.42 24.18 10.15
CA GLN A 181 21.24 24.83 9.12
C GLN A 181 21.15 24.11 7.77
N LYS A 182 21.25 22.77 7.77
CA LYS A 182 21.10 21.97 6.54
C LYS A 182 19.71 22.10 5.93
N HIS A 183 18.69 22.17 6.78
CA HIS A 183 17.32 22.42 6.34
C HIS A 183 17.21 23.79 5.67
N GLU A 184 17.66 24.87 6.31
CA GLU A 184 17.67 26.23 5.75
C GLU A 184 18.37 26.28 4.39
N GLU A 185 19.60 25.78 4.31
CA GLU A 185 20.44 25.86 3.12
C GLU A 185 19.94 25.03 1.93
N ASN A 186 19.28 23.89 2.15
CA ASN A 186 19.05 22.90 1.08
C ASN A 186 17.61 22.40 0.95
N LEU A 187 16.80 22.46 2.00
CA LEU A 187 15.50 21.78 2.05
C LEU A 187 14.33 22.73 2.31
N CYS A 188 14.59 23.88 2.93
CA CYS A 188 13.56 24.81 3.36
C CYS A 188 12.92 25.48 2.13
N PRO A 189 11.60 25.25 1.91
CA PRO A 189 10.90 25.78 0.74
C PRO A 189 10.82 27.32 0.76
N GLU A 190 10.65 27.88 1.96
CA GLU A 190 10.50 29.33 2.19
C GLU A 190 11.84 30.04 2.40
N TYR A 191 12.97 29.34 2.22
CA TYR A 191 14.27 29.96 2.43
C TYR A 191 14.58 30.95 1.30
N PRO A 192 14.98 32.19 1.61
CA PRO A 192 15.32 33.20 0.61
C PRO A 192 16.61 32.83 -0.13
N VAL A 193 16.52 32.64 -1.44
CA VAL A 193 17.65 32.37 -2.33
C VAL A 193 17.79 33.47 -3.37
N SER A 194 19.02 33.78 -3.75
CA SER A 194 19.29 34.70 -4.87
C SER A 194 18.94 34.04 -6.20
N CYS A 195 18.38 34.81 -7.13
CA CYS A 195 18.10 34.32 -8.47
C CYS A 195 19.34 33.71 -9.15
N PRO A 196 19.25 32.48 -9.72
CA PRO A 196 20.35 31.83 -10.45
C PRO A 196 20.89 32.66 -11.63
N ASN A 197 20.02 33.41 -12.30
CA ASN A 197 20.37 34.30 -13.42
C ASN A 197 20.91 35.66 -12.95
N LYS A 198 21.17 35.83 -11.64
CA LYS A 198 21.78 37.02 -11.05
C LYS A 198 21.04 38.33 -11.33
N CYS A 199 19.72 38.30 -11.46
CA CYS A 199 18.86 39.49 -11.59
C CYS A 199 18.71 40.31 -10.27
N LEU A 200 19.53 39.98 -9.25
CA LEU A 200 19.59 40.61 -7.93
C LEU A 200 18.32 40.47 -7.05
N GLN A 201 17.31 39.72 -7.52
CA GLN A 201 16.13 39.39 -6.71
C GLN A 201 16.42 38.28 -5.71
N ILE A 202 15.88 38.43 -4.49
CA ILE A 202 15.86 37.40 -3.45
C ILE A 202 14.45 36.82 -3.41
N ILE A 203 14.36 35.50 -3.57
CA ILE A 203 13.11 34.82 -3.89
C ILE A 203 13.00 33.59 -2.98
N PRO A 204 11.81 33.28 -2.44
CA PRO A 204 11.58 32.00 -1.78
C PRO A 204 11.97 30.85 -2.72
N ARG A 205 12.63 29.81 -2.19
CA ARG A 205 13.10 28.67 -3.01
C ARG A 205 11.98 28.03 -3.84
N THR A 206 10.76 28.00 -3.33
CA THR A 206 9.55 27.50 -4.02
C THR A 206 9.17 28.32 -5.25
N GLU A 207 9.40 29.62 -5.23
CA GLU A 207 8.99 30.56 -6.28
C GLU A 207 10.09 30.80 -7.33
N VAL A 208 11.26 30.14 -7.19
CA VAL A 208 12.38 30.31 -8.12
C VAL A 208 11.99 29.91 -9.54
N ASP A 209 11.32 28.77 -9.73
CA ASP A 209 10.95 28.30 -11.08
C ASP A 209 9.94 29.24 -11.74
N GLU A 210 8.95 29.74 -10.98
CA GLU A 210 7.99 30.73 -11.45
C GLU A 210 8.69 32.05 -11.82
N HIS A 211 9.67 32.49 -11.02
CA HIS A 211 10.48 33.65 -11.34
C HIS A 211 11.35 33.43 -12.59
N LEU A 212 12.02 32.29 -12.72
CA LEU A 212 12.86 31.98 -13.89
C LEU A 212 12.05 32.05 -15.18
N ALA A 213 10.77 31.67 -15.13
CA ALA A 213 9.83 31.80 -16.24
C ALA A 213 9.52 33.24 -16.64
N VAL A 214 9.86 34.26 -15.85
CA VAL A 214 9.68 35.71 -16.13
C VAL A 214 10.96 36.55 -15.98
N CYS A 215 12.08 35.94 -15.66
CA CYS A 215 13.32 36.63 -15.31
C CYS A 215 13.90 37.40 -16.52
N PRO A 216 14.17 38.72 -16.40
CA PRO A 216 14.71 39.52 -17.50
C PRO A 216 16.13 39.13 -17.89
N GLU A 217 16.91 38.62 -16.92
CA GLU A 217 18.29 38.16 -17.12
C GLU A 217 18.39 36.70 -17.60
N ALA A 218 17.26 36.01 -17.83
CA ALA A 218 17.28 34.65 -18.36
C ALA A 218 17.67 34.67 -19.85
N GLU A 219 18.69 33.91 -20.23
CA GLU A 219 19.05 33.68 -21.63
C GLU A 219 17.98 32.81 -22.29
N GLN A 220 17.50 33.24 -23.45
CA GLN A 220 16.52 32.52 -24.25
C GLN A 220 16.85 32.67 -25.73
N ASP A 221 16.47 31.66 -26.51
CA ASP A 221 16.53 31.73 -27.96
C ASP A 221 15.42 32.65 -28.49
N CYS A 222 15.71 33.32 -29.60
CA CYS A 222 14.74 34.17 -30.28
C CYS A 222 13.48 33.36 -30.66
N PRO A 223 12.26 33.89 -30.51
CA PRO A 223 11.03 33.17 -30.89
C PRO A 223 10.94 32.75 -32.37
N PHE A 224 11.85 33.22 -33.23
CA PHE A 224 11.98 32.83 -34.63
C PHE A 224 13.08 31.77 -34.87
N GLU A 225 13.60 31.13 -33.83
CA GLU A 225 14.62 30.08 -33.93
C GLU A 225 14.16 28.94 -34.85
N HIS A 226 12.91 28.49 -34.74
CA HIS A 226 12.35 27.44 -35.59
C HIS A 226 12.20 27.84 -37.07
N TYR A 227 12.22 29.14 -37.37
CA TYR A 227 12.31 29.66 -38.73
C TYR A 227 13.77 29.84 -39.20
N GLY A 228 14.76 29.80 -38.29
CA GLY A 228 16.19 29.85 -38.60
C GLY A 228 16.97 30.98 -37.91
N CYS A 229 16.39 31.73 -36.97
CA CYS A 229 17.13 32.74 -36.22
C CYS A 229 18.08 32.10 -35.19
N THR A 230 19.36 32.48 -35.17
CA THR A 230 20.36 31.88 -34.27
C THR A 230 20.70 32.76 -33.07
N VAL A 231 19.88 33.77 -32.78
CA VAL A 231 20.15 34.72 -31.69
C VAL A 231 19.62 34.18 -30.37
N THR A 232 20.53 33.99 -29.43
CA THR A 232 20.25 33.71 -28.02
C THR A 232 20.71 34.91 -27.22
N ASP A 233 19.82 35.52 -26.43
CA ASP A 233 20.15 36.68 -25.59
C ASP A 233 19.25 36.69 -24.34
N LYS A 234 19.53 37.60 -23.40
CA LYS A 234 18.69 37.84 -22.24
C LYS A 234 17.29 38.25 -22.68
N ARG A 235 16.27 37.74 -21.99
CA ARG A 235 14.86 38.08 -22.23
C ARG A 235 14.59 39.58 -22.29
N GLY A 236 15.26 40.38 -21.46
CA GLY A 236 15.16 41.84 -21.50
C GLY A 236 15.61 42.44 -22.84
N ASN A 237 16.65 41.88 -23.45
CA ASN A 237 17.25 42.34 -24.70
C ASN A 237 16.56 41.78 -25.95
N LEU A 238 15.94 40.60 -25.85
CA LEU A 238 15.26 39.96 -26.98
C LEU A 238 14.16 40.83 -27.59
N LYS A 239 13.48 41.68 -26.80
CA LYS A 239 12.48 42.61 -27.33
C LYS A 239 13.10 43.64 -28.30
N GLU A 240 14.30 44.10 -28.01
CA GLU A 240 15.03 45.02 -28.89
C GLU A 240 15.51 44.29 -30.15
N HIS A 241 16.00 43.05 -30.01
CA HIS A 241 16.33 42.18 -31.14
C HIS A 241 15.11 41.93 -32.05
N GLU A 242 13.95 41.54 -31.52
CA GLU A 242 12.72 41.31 -32.28
C GLU A 242 12.32 42.52 -33.14
N HIS A 243 12.44 43.72 -32.56
CA HIS A 243 12.13 44.96 -33.27
C HIS A 243 13.17 45.27 -34.36
N SER A 244 14.46 45.08 -34.05
CA SER A 244 15.56 45.39 -34.99
C SER A 244 15.66 44.37 -36.15
N ALA A 245 15.35 43.10 -35.90
CA ALA A 245 15.47 41.98 -36.83
C ALA A 245 14.15 41.59 -37.50
N LEU A 246 13.06 42.35 -37.31
CA LEU A 246 11.73 42.04 -37.84
C LEU A 246 11.73 41.74 -39.34
N ARG A 247 12.50 42.51 -40.12
CA ARG A 247 12.62 42.30 -41.58
C ARG A 247 13.23 40.94 -41.90
N ASP A 248 14.29 40.57 -41.20
CA ASP A 248 15.00 39.32 -41.44
C ASP A 248 14.16 38.12 -40.97
N HIS A 249 13.46 38.26 -39.84
CA HIS A 249 12.46 37.29 -39.38
C HIS A 249 11.35 37.07 -40.40
N MET A 250 10.81 38.14 -41.01
CA MET A 250 9.81 38.01 -42.07
C MET A 250 10.35 37.29 -43.30
N LEU A 251 11.61 37.50 -43.67
CA LEU A 251 12.24 36.76 -44.78
C LEU A 251 12.36 35.26 -44.47
N LEU A 252 12.76 34.90 -43.24
CA LEU A 252 12.81 33.49 -42.81
C LEU A 252 11.43 32.83 -42.83
N VAL A 253 10.39 33.53 -42.37
CA VAL A 253 9.00 33.06 -42.43
C VAL A 253 8.55 32.88 -43.88
N LEU A 254 8.86 33.82 -44.77
CA LEU A 254 8.53 33.74 -46.20
C LEU A 254 9.22 32.55 -46.86
N GLU A 255 10.52 32.34 -46.60
CA GLU A 255 11.25 31.19 -47.15
C GLU A 255 10.64 29.85 -46.69
N LYS A 256 10.29 29.74 -45.40
CA LYS A 256 9.59 28.55 -44.89
C LYS A 256 8.20 28.38 -45.48
N ASN A 257 7.46 29.45 -45.73
CA ASN A 257 6.16 29.38 -46.38
C ASN A 257 6.27 28.89 -47.84
N ILE A 258 7.26 29.37 -48.60
CA ILE A 258 7.52 28.89 -49.97
C ILE A 258 7.83 27.38 -49.95
N GLN A 259 8.68 26.94 -49.02
CA GLN A 259 8.98 25.51 -48.85
C GLN A 259 7.73 24.68 -48.52
N LEU A 260 6.81 25.22 -47.71
CA LEU A 260 5.54 24.56 -47.41
C LEU A 260 4.61 24.50 -48.64
N GLU A 261 4.53 25.56 -49.44
CA GLU A 261 3.76 25.58 -50.68
C GLU A 261 4.27 24.54 -51.70
N GLU A 262 5.59 24.39 -51.82
CA GLU A 262 6.23 23.37 -52.64
C GLU A 262 5.88 21.95 -52.17
N GLN A 263 5.98 21.69 -50.86
CA GLN A 263 5.61 20.40 -50.27
C GLN A 263 4.13 20.07 -50.49
N ILE A 264 3.24 21.05 -50.35
CA ILE A 264 1.80 20.87 -50.61
C ILE A 264 1.56 20.52 -52.08
N SER A 265 2.21 21.24 -53.01
CA SER A 265 2.15 20.94 -54.45
C SER A 265 2.61 19.51 -54.76
N ASP A 266 3.71 19.06 -54.15
CA ASP A 266 4.21 17.71 -54.36
C ASP A 266 3.29 16.63 -53.77
N LEU A 267 2.64 16.91 -52.63
CA LEU A 267 1.60 16.05 -52.08
C LEU A 267 0.39 15.94 -53.02
N TYR A 268 -0.06 17.04 -53.62
CA TYR A 268 -1.13 17.01 -54.61
C TYR A 268 -0.78 16.16 -55.84
N LYS A 269 0.43 16.30 -56.38
CA LYS A 269 0.93 15.45 -57.49
C LYS A 269 0.97 13.98 -57.11
N SER A 270 1.41 13.67 -55.89
CA SER A 270 1.45 12.30 -55.38
C SER A 270 0.05 11.69 -55.24
N LEU A 271 -0.91 12.49 -54.77
CA LEU A 271 -2.32 12.08 -54.66
C LEU A 271 -2.91 11.75 -56.03
N GLU A 272 -2.70 12.60 -57.04
CA GLU A 272 -3.18 12.39 -58.41
C GLU A 272 -2.60 11.10 -59.02
N GLN A 273 -1.30 10.84 -58.81
CA GLN A 273 -0.66 9.59 -59.25
C GLN A 273 -1.26 8.35 -58.57
N LYS A 274 -1.58 8.45 -57.28
CA LYS A 274 -2.22 7.35 -56.53
C LYS A 274 -3.65 7.10 -57.01
N GLU A 275 -4.40 8.15 -57.29
CA GLU A 275 -5.76 8.06 -57.82
C GLU A 275 -5.80 7.41 -59.21
N SER A 276 -4.86 7.78 -60.10
CA SER A 276 -4.68 7.13 -61.39
C SER A 276 -4.36 5.62 -61.27
N LYS A 277 -3.48 5.25 -60.33
CA LYS A 277 -3.17 3.84 -60.04
C LYS A 277 -4.39 3.07 -59.53
N ILE A 278 -5.21 3.68 -58.68
CA ILE A 278 -6.45 3.07 -58.18
C ILE A 278 -7.43 2.82 -59.33
N GLN A 279 -7.58 3.76 -60.25
CA GLN A 279 -8.43 3.59 -61.44
C GLN A 279 -7.94 2.43 -62.33
N GLN A 280 -6.63 2.34 -62.58
CA GLN A 280 -6.04 1.22 -63.32
C GLN A 280 -6.29 -0.13 -62.63
N LEU A 281 -6.12 -0.19 -61.32
CA LEU A 281 -6.43 -1.39 -60.52
C LEU A 281 -7.92 -1.75 -60.63
N ALA A 282 -8.83 -0.79 -60.55
CA ALA A 282 -10.27 -1.03 -60.69
C ALA A 282 -10.63 -1.60 -62.08
N GLU A 283 -9.97 -1.13 -63.15
CA GLU A 283 -10.15 -1.67 -64.50
C GLU A 283 -9.64 -3.12 -64.61
N THR A 284 -8.49 -3.43 -64.02
CA THR A 284 -7.96 -4.81 -63.99
C THR A 284 -8.88 -5.77 -63.23
N VAL A 285 -9.45 -5.34 -62.10
CA VAL A 285 -10.44 -6.13 -61.35
C VAL A 285 -11.68 -6.39 -62.20
N LYS A 286 -12.24 -5.37 -62.86
CA LYS A 286 -13.36 -5.55 -63.81
C LYS A 286 -13.04 -6.52 -64.94
N LYS A 287 -11.80 -6.53 -65.43
CA LYS A 287 -11.36 -7.50 -66.44
C LYS A 287 -11.36 -8.92 -65.89
N PHE A 288 -10.77 -9.13 -64.72
CA PHE A 288 -10.76 -10.46 -64.06
C PHE A 288 -12.18 -10.94 -63.72
N GLU A 289 -13.09 -10.06 -63.30
CA GLU A 289 -14.49 -10.43 -63.08
C GLU A 289 -15.18 -10.93 -64.36
N LYS A 290 -14.89 -10.33 -65.52
CA LYS A 290 -15.42 -10.80 -66.81
C LYS A 290 -14.86 -12.16 -67.19
N GLU A 291 -13.55 -12.35 -67.02
CA GLU A 291 -12.88 -13.64 -67.26
C GLU A 291 -13.43 -14.73 -66.33
N PHE A 292 -13.63 -14.42 -65.05
CA PHE A 292 -14.23 -15.33 -64.07
C PHE A 292 -15.67 -15.71 -64.44
N LYS A 293 -16.50 -14.76 -64.89
CA LYS A 293 -17.85 -15.05 -65.39
C LYS A 293 -17.83 -15.96 -66.61
N GLN A 294 -16.91 -15.76 -67.55
CA GLN A 294 -16.73 -16.66 -68.70
C GLN A 294 -16.31 -18.06 -68.27
N PHE A 295 -15.37 -18.16 -67.34
CA PHE A 295 -14.90 -19.44 -66.80
C PHE A 295 -16.02 -20.21 -66.09
N SER A 296 -16.83 -19.50 -65.29
CA SER A 296 -18.00 -20.07 -64.61
C SER A 296 -19.06 -20.59 -65.60
N GLN A 297 -19.33 -19.87 -66.70
CA GLN A 297 -20.25 -20.34 -67.75
C GLN A 297 -19.74 -21.58 -68.49
N LEU A 298 -18.42 -21.69 -68.71
CA LEU A 298 -17.82 -22.89 -69.31
C LEU A 298 -17.95 -24.11 -68.38
N PHE A 299 -17.76 -23.92 -67.08
CA PHE A 299 -18.01 -24.96 -66.08
C PHE A 299 -19.47 -25.42 -66.04
N GLY A 300 -20.43 -24.49 -66.14
CA GLY A 300 -21.85 -24.83 -66.24
C GLY A 300 -22.20 -25.66 -67.49
N LYS A 301 -21.56 -25.39 -68.63
CA LYS A 301 -21.70 -26.19 -69.86
C LYS A 301 -21.11 -27.60 -69.72
N ASN A 302 -19.99 -27.75 -69.01
CA ASN A 302 -19.41 -29.06 -68.70
C ASN A 302 -20.26 -29.87 -67.71
N GLY A 303 -21.02 -29.22 -66.83
CA GLY A 303 -22.01 -29.89 -65.97
C GLY A 303 -23.09 -30.65 -66.77
N ASN A 304 -23.54 -30.08 -67.89
CA ASN A 304 -24.49 -30.74 -68.80
C ASN A 304 -23.89 -31.95 -69.54
N LEU A 305 -22.56 -31.94 -69.75
CA LEU A 305 -21.83 -33.08 -70.32
C LEU A 305 -21.82 -34.27 -69.34
N LEU A 306 -21.74 -33.99 -68.03
CA LEU A 306 -21.75 -35.02 -66.98
C LEU A 306 -23.11 -35.75 -66.91
N SER A 307 -24.21 -35.04 -67.09
CA SER A 307 -25.55 -35.63 -67.20
C SER A 307 -25.76 -36.47 -68.47
N ASN A 308 -25.07 -36.14 -69.57
CA ASN A 308 -25.09 -36.98 -70.78
C ASN A 308 -24.20 -38.22 -70.67
N ILE A 309 -23.13 -38.17 -69.86
CA ILE A 309 -22.25 -39.31 -69.58
C ILE A 309 -22.94 -40.34 -68.66
N GLN A 310 -23.86 -39.91 -67.78
CA GLN A 310 -24.67 -40.80 -66.95
C GLN A 310 -25.65 -41.69 -67.77
N ALA A 311 -26.10 -41.22 -68.94
CA ALA A 311 -26.97 -41.97 -69.85
C ALA A 311 -26.20 -42.98 -70.73
N LEU A 312 -24.89 -42.80 -70.92
CA LEU A 312 -24.04 -43.68 -71.72
C LEU A 312 -23.56 -44.93 -70.96
N ALA A 313 -23.66 -44.93 -69.63
CA ALA A 313 -23.36 -46.09 -68.78
C ALA A 313 -24.32 -47.27 -69.00
N SER A 314 -25.51 -47.03 -69.57
CA SER A 314 -26.48 -48.09 -69.94
C SER A 314 -26.14 -48.82 -71.26
N HIS A 315 -25.13 -48.38 -72.02
CA HIS A 315 -24.71 -49.00 -73.28
C HIS A 315 -23.37 -49.76 -73.18
N ILE A 316 -22.74 -49.78 -72.01
CA ILE A 316 -21.44 -50.44 -71.78
C ILE A 316 -21.53 -51.98 -71.91
N ASP A 317 -22.71 -52.59 -71.79
CA ASP A 317 -22.91 -54.03 -72.05
C ASP A 317 -22.94 -54.42 -73.54
N LYS A 318 -22.95 -53.46 -74.47
CA LYS A 318 -22.78 -53.72 -75.92
C LYS A 318 -21.38 -53.40 -76.45
N SER A 319 -20.53 -52.75 -75.65
CA SER A 319 -19.17 -52.34 -76.01
C SER A 319 -18.15 -53.49 -75.95
N ALA A 320 -18.36 -54.46 -75.06
CA ALA A 320 -17.49 -55.64 -74.93
C ALA A 320 -17.50 -56.54 -76.20
N TRP A 321 -18.56 -56.46 -77.01
CA TRP A 321 -18.71 -57.22 -78.26
C TRP A 321 -18.01 -56.56 -79.46
N LEU A 322 -17.84 -55.22 -79.44
CA LEU A 322 -17.13 -54.46 -80.48
C LEU A 322 -15.61 -54.37 -80.21
N GLU A 323 -15.17 -54.43 -78.95
CA GLU A 323 -13.75 -54.44 -78.57
C GLU A 323 -12.99 -55.69 -79.07
N ALA A 324 -13.68 -56.82 -79.22
CA ALA A 324 -13.11 -58.04 -79.82
C ALA A 324 -12.88 -57.91 -81.34
N GLN A 325 -13.62 -57.03 -82.02
CA GLN A 325 -13.56 -56.84 -83.47
C GLN A 325 -12.59 -55.71 -83.88
N VAL A 326 -12.31 -54.75 -82.99
CA VAL A 326 -11.34 -53.65 -83.20
C VAL A 326 -9.89 -54.10 -83.02
N ARG A 327 -9.62 -55.08 -82.13
CA ARG A 327 -8.27 -55.64 -81.96
C ARG A 327 -7.74 -56.41 -83.18
N GLN A 328 -8.63 -56.84 -84.08
CA GLN A 328 -8.27 -57.51 -85.34
C GLN A 328 -8.00 -56.53 -86.49
N LEU A 329 -8.43 -55.26 -86.37
CA LEU A 329 -8.22 -54.20 -87.38
C LEU A 329 -7.04 -53.27 -87.04
N LEU A 330 -6.66 -53.17 -85.76
CA LEU A 330 -5.49 -52.38 -85.32
C LEU A 330 -4.13 -53.02 -85.65
N GLN A 331 -4.10 -54.27 -86.10
CA GLN A 331 -2.88 -54.91 -86.61
C GLN A 331 -2.62 -54.62 -88.10
N MET A 332 -3.52 -53.87 -88.77
CA MET A 332 -3.40 -53.52 -90.19
C MET A 332 -3.31 -52.01 -90.47
N ALA A 333 -3.28 -51.14 -89.44
CA ALA A 333 -3.24 -49.70 -89.67
C ALA A 333 -2.45 -48.96 -88.58
N ASN A 334 -1.11 -48.99 -88.64
CA ASN A 334 -0.34 -47.74 -88.51
C ASN A 334 1.11 -47.87 -89.00
N GLN A 335 1.29 -47.87 -90.32
CA GLN A 335 2.39 -47.12 -90.92
C GLN A 335 1.95 -45.66 -90.96
N GLN A 336 2.44 -44.85 -90.02
CA GLN A 336 2.90 -43.48 -90.28
C GLN A 336 3.43 -42.88 -88.98
N GLN A 337 4.74 -42.92 -88.88
CA GLN A 337 5.51 -42.13 -87.94
C GLN A 337 5.35 -40.65 -88.31
N THR A 338 4.76 -39.84 -87.44
CA THR A 338 4.97 -38.39 -87.48
C THR A 338 5.21 -37.85 -86.08
N LYS A 339 6.33 -37.12 -85.99
CA LYS A 339 6.93 -36.52 -84.80
C LYS A 339 5.96 -35.55 -84.11
N LEU A 340 5.69 -35.78 -82.82
CA LEU A 340 5.26 -34.73 -81.89
C LEU A 340 6.49 -34.23 -81.14
N ASP A 341 6.79 -32.94 -81.28
CA ASP A 341 7.89 -32.28 -80.56
C ASP A 341 7.41 -31.88 -79.15
N LEU A 342 7.86 -32.63 -78.14
CA LEU A 342 7.42 -32.53 -76.74
C LEU A 342 8.21 -31.49 -75.92
N ARG A 343 9.19 -30.80 -76.50
CA ARG A 343 10.09 -29.87 -75.79
C ARG A 343 9.39 -28.72 -75.04
N PRO A 344 8.40 -28.00 -75.62
CA PRO A 344 7.73 -26.90 -74.93
C PRO A 344 6.92 -27.35 -73.71
N LEU A 345 6.40 -28.59 -73.74
CA LEU A 345 5.67 -29.18 -72.62
C LEU A 345 6.60 -29.52 -71.46
N VAL A 346 7.82 -29.99 -71.76
CA VAL A 346 8.84 -30.28 -70.74
C VAL A 346 9.30 -28.99 -70.05
N GLU A 347 9.54 -27.91 -70.80
CA GLU A 347 9.91 -26.60 -70.25
C GLU A 347 8.79 -25.98 -69.38
N ALA A 348 7.53 -26.12 -69.80
CA ALA A 348 6.38 -25.70 -69.00
C ALA A 348 6.25 -26.52 -67.70
N ILE A 349 6.50 -27.83 -67.77
CA ILE A 349 6.51 -28.72 -66.60
C ILE A 349 7.63 -28.33 -65.62
N ASP A 350 8.83 -28.02 -66.11
CA ASP A 350 9.95 -27.62 -65.24
C ASP A 350 9.72 -26.24 -64.61
N THR A 351 9.09 -25.31 -65.34
CA THR A 351 8.65 -24.02 -64.77
C THR A 351 7.59 -24.23 -63.68
N ILE A 352 6.64 -25.14 -63.88
CA ILE A 352 5.62 -25.48 -62.87
C ILE A 352 6.27 -26.14 -61.65
N LYS A 353 7.24 -27.03 -61.83
CA LYS A 353 8.00 -27.63 -60.72
C LYS A 353 8.73 -26.59 -59.88
N GLN A 354 9.38 -25.60 -60.51
CA GLN A 354 10.03 -24.50 -59.80
C GLN A 354 9.03 -23.62 -59.02
N LYS A 355 7.83 -23.41 -59.56
CA LYS A 355 6.76 -22.70 -58.84
C LYS A 355 6.22 -23.52 -57.66
N ILE A 356 6.11 -24.84 -57.82
CA ILE A 356 5.69 -25.75 -56.73
C ILE A 356 6.70 -25.71 -55.58
N THR A 357 8.01 -25.80 -55.85
CA THR A 357 9.02 -25.72 -54.79
C THR A 357 9.05 -24.35 -54.09
N THR A 358 8.75 -23.27 -54.82
CA THR A 358 8.60 -21.93 -54.23
C THR A 358 7.34 -21.83 -53.36
N LEU A 359 6.24 -22.48 -53.75
CA LEU A 359 5.03 -22.54 -52.93
C LEU A 359 5.23 -23.38 -51.67
N GLU A 360 5.93 -24.51 -51.76
CA GLU A 360 6.26 -25.37 -50.61
C GLU A 360 7.14 -24.65 -49.58
N THR A 361 8.09 -23.82 -50.04
CA THR A 361 8.92 -22.99 -49.15
C THR A 361 8.13 -21.84 -48.50
N ASN A 362 7.23 -21.20 -49.24
CA ASN A 362 6.34 -20.18 -48.68
C ASN A 362 5.36 -20.77 -47.64
N ASP A 363 4.85 -21.98 -47.87
CA ASP A 363 4.00 -22.70 -46.91
C ASP A 363 4.73 -22.99 -45.59
N GLN A 364 6.00 -23.42 -45.67
CA GLN A 364 6.85 -23.61 -44.49
C GLN A 364 7.08 -22.30 -43.72
N ILE A 365 7.26 -21.17 -44.42
CA ILE A 365 7.39 -19.85 -43.78
C ILE A 365 6.07 -19.45 -43.11
N LEU A 366 4.91 -19.69 -43.74
CA LEU A 366 3.60 -19.40 -43.16
C LEU A 366 3.37 -20.16 -41.85
N VAL A 367 3.71 -21.45 -41.79
CA VAL A 367 3.61 -22.26 -40.57
C VAL A 367 4.45 -21.66 -39.44
N VAL A 368 5.66 -21.17 -39.73
CA VAL A 368 6.52 -20.51 -38.74
C VAL A 368 5.91 -19.19 -38.26
N LEU A 369 5.37 -18.37 -39.19
CA LEU A 369 4.72 -17.10 -38.86
C LEU A 369 3.43 -17.29 -38.06
N GLU A 370 2.62 -18.31 -38.35
CA GLU A 370 1.46 -18.69 -37.55
C GLU A 370 1.88 -19.10 -36.13
N GLY A 371 2.95 -19.90 -36.01
CA GLY A 371 3.54 -20.25 -34.72
C GLY A 371 4.02 -19.04 -33.91
N GLN A 372 4.60 -18.04 -34.56
CA GLN A 372 4.99 -16.78 -33.92
C GLN A 372 3.78 -15.92 -33.52
N THR A 373 2.76 -15.85 -34.37
CA THR A 373 1.52 -15.10 -34.10
C THR A 373 0.81 -15.67 -32.87
N ASN A 374 0.67 -17.00 -32.79
CA ASN A 374 0.08 -17.67 -31.63
C ASN A 374 0.86 -17.39 -30.32
N LYS A 375 2.18 -17.28 -30.38
CA LYS A 375 3.00 -16.89 -29.22
C LYS A 375 2.74 -15.44 -28.82
N HIS A 376 2.68 -14.52 -29.78
CA HIS A 376 2.36 -13.12 -29.50
C HIS A 376 0.96 -12.96 -28.89
N ASP A 377 -0.04 -13.70 -29.37
CA ASP A 377 -1.39 -13.70 -28.80
C ASP A 377 -1.39 -14.19 -27.35
N ALA A 378 -0.63 -15.24 -27.04
CA ALA A 378 -0.46 -15.70 -25.66
C ALA A 378 0.16 -14.62 -24.76
N HIS A 379 1.20 -13.93 -25.23
CA HIS A 379 1.83 -12.82 -24.50
C HIS A 379 0.88 -11.64 -24.30
N ILE A 380 0.11 -11.25 -25.32
CA ILE A 380 -0.89 -10.17 -25.23
C ILE A 380 -1.96 -10.51 -24.19
N ASN A 381 -2.44 -11.76 -24.16
CA ASN A 381 -3.42 -12.20 -23.18
C ASN A 381 -2.88 -12.16 -21.74
N ILE A 382 -1.61 -12.54 -21.54
CA ILE A 382 -0.94 -12.43 -20.23
C ILE A 382 -0.82 -10.97 -19.81
N HIS A 383 -0.37 -10.08 -20.71
CA HIS A 383 -0.25 -8.65 -20.43
C HIS A 383 -1.61 -8.00 -20.16
N LYS A 384 -2.66 -8.38 -20.89
CA LYS A 384 -4.03 -7.91 -20.63
C LYS A 384 -4.52 -8.32 -19.24
N ALA A 385 -4.24 -9.56 -18.82
CA ALA A 385 -4.57 -10.02 -17.47
C ALA A 385 -3.79 -9.26 -16.38
N GLN A 386 -2.51 -8.93 -16.62
CA GLN A 386 -1.72 -8.11 -15.71
C GLN A 386 -2.23 -6.66 -15.63
N LEU A 387 -2.57 -6.06 -16.77
CA LEU A 387 -3.15 -4.71 -16.82
C LEU A 387 -4.46 -4.63 -16.05
N ASN A 388 -5.35 -5.60 -16.21
CA ASN A 388 -6.60 -5.66 -15.43
C ASN A 388 -6.32 -5.73 -13.92
N LYS A 389 -5.38 -6.58 -13.48
CA LYS A 389 -4.97 -6.66 -12.06
C LYS A 389 -4.38 -5.33 -11.55
N ASN A 390 -3.60 -4.65 -12.38
CA ASN A 390 -3.04 -3.35 -12.03
C ASN A 390 -4.13 -2.28 -11.94
N GLU A 391 -5.11 -2.27 -12.86
CA GLU A 391 -6.24 -1.35 -12.82
C GLU A 391 -7.09 -1.56 -11.56
N GLU A 392 -7.35 -2.81 -11.17
CA GLU A 392 -8.00 -3.13 -9.89
C GLU A 392 -7.20 -2.59 -8.70
N ARG A 393 -5.87 -2.76 -8.72
CA ARG A 393 -4.98 -2.22 -7.69
C ARG A 393 -4.98 -0.69 -7.67
N PHE A 394 -5.01 -0.02 -8.81
CA PHE A 394 -5.09 1.44 -8.90
C PHE A 394 -6.43 1.96 -8.36
N LYS A 395 -7.55 1.33 -8.74
CA LYS A 395 -8.87 1.66 -8.18
C LYS A 395 -8.92 1.51 -6.67
N LEU A 396 -8.23 0.50 -6.12
CA LEU A 396 -8.11 0.31 -4.67
C LEU A 396 -7.27 1.42 -4.01
N LEU A 397 -6.16 1.83 -4.63
CA LEU A 397 -5.26 2.87 -4.13
C LEU A 397 -5.90 4.27 -4.19
N GLU A 398 -6.59 4.60 -5.28
CA GLU A 398 -7.30 5.89 -5.42
C GLU A 398 -8.47 6.03 -4.42
N GLY A 399 -9.07 4.90 -4.02
CA GLY A 399 -10.18 4.87 -3.06
C GLY A 399 -9.77 4.76 -1.59
N ALA A 400 -8.50 4.47 -1.29
CA ALA A 400 -8.04 4.19 0.07
C ALA A 400 -7.91 5.48 0.89
N CYS A 401 -8.77 5.63 1.89
CA CYS A 401 -8.67 6.71 2.88
C CYS A 401 -7.97 6.21 4.15
N TYR A 402 -7.02 6.98 4.69
CA TYR A 402 -6.19 6.59 5.84
C TYR A 402 -6.43 7.46 7.08
N ASN A 403 -7.65 7.93 7.27
CA ASN A 403 -8.02 8.85 8.35
C ASN A 403 -9.30 8.42 9.09
N GLY A 404 -9.67 7.15 8.95
CA GLY A 404 -10.89 6.58 9.54
C GLY A 404 -12.18 7.04 8.87
N LYS A 405 -12.14 7.75 7.74
CA LYS A 405 -13.33 8.25 7.05
C LYS A 405 -13.46 7.65 5.65
N LEU A 406 -14.65 7.19 5.32
CA LEU A 406 -15.04 6.65 4.02
C LEU A 406 -16.19 7.49 3.46
N ILE A 407 -16.07 7.91 2.20
CA ILE A 407 -17.21 8.38 1.40
C ILE A 407 -17.43 7.36 0.28
N TRP A 408 -18.60 6.74 0.28
CA TRP A 408 -18.97 5.69 -0.65
C TRP A 408 -20.08 6.18 -1.58
N LYS A 409 -19.73 6.34 -2.86
CA LYS A 409 -20.66 6.69 -3.93
C LYS A 409 -21.29 5.42 -4.48
N VAL A 410 -22.60 5.25 -4.30
CA VAL A 410 -23.37 4.15 -4.86
C VAL A 410 -24.13 4.66 -6.09
N THR A 411 -23.63 4.35 -7.27
CA THR A 411 -24.29 4.63 -8.57
C THR A 411 -25.33 3.56 -8.91
N ASP A 412 -26.18 3.83 -9.89
CA ASP A 412 -27.14 2.87 -10.46
C ASP A 412 -28.07 2.28 -9.40
N TYR A 413 -28.51 3.13 -8.47
CA TYR A 413 -29.26 2.72 -7.28
C TYR A 413 -30.51 1.91 -7.65
N LYS A 414 -31.29 2.37 -8.64
CA LYS A 414 -32.51 1.67 -9.08
C LYS A 414 -32.22 0.26 -9.57
N MET A 415 -31.16 0.09 -10.35
CA MET A 415 -30.76 -1.21 -10.88
C MET A 415 -30.32 -2.13 -9.74
N LYS A 416 -29.39 -1.68 -8.89
CA LYS A 416 -28.87 -2.48 -7.77
C LYS A 416 -29.94 -2.80 -6.74
N LYS A 417 -30.91 -1.90 -6.51
CA LYS A 417 -32.07 -2.18 -5.64
C LYS A 417 -32.95 -3.27 -6.25
N ARG A 418 -33.23 -3.22 -7.56
CA ARG A 418 -34.00 -4.26 -8.24
C ARG A 418 -33.32 -5.62 -8.14
N GLU A 419 -32.01 -5.69 -8.39
CA GLU A 419 -31.24 -6.93 -8.23
C GLU A 419 -31.27 -7.48 -6.79
N ALA A 420 -31.28 -6.60 -5.79
CA ALA A 420 -31.44 -6.98 -4.38
C ALA A 420 -32.86 -7.44 -4.02
N VAL A 421 -33.89 -6.92 -4.70
CA VAL A 421 -35.28 -7.39 -4.58
C VAL A 421 -35.44 -8.77 -5.22
N ASP A 422 -34.88 -8.94 -6.41
CA ASP A 422 -34.93 -10.19 -7.18
C ASP A 422 -34.03 -11.29 -6.58
N GLY A 423 -33.15 -10.92 -5.63
CA GLY A 423 -32.28 -11.85 -4.92
C GLY A 423 -30.95 -12.18 -5.64
N HIS A 424 -30.68 -11.57 -6.80
CA HIS A 424 -29.44 -11.76 -7.55
C HIS A 424 -28.22 -11.25 -6.77
N THR A 425 -28.27 -10.00 -6.29
CA THR A 425 -27.21 -9.37 -5.50
C THR A 425 -27.81 -8.70 -4.27
N VAL A 426 -27.89 -9.46 -3.16
CA VAL A 426 -28.60 -9.02 -1.94
C VAL A 426 -27.88 -7.90 -1.17
N SER A 427 -26.56 -7.78 -1.31
CA SER A 427 -25.75 -6.79 -0.60
C SER A 427 -24.57 -6.33 -1.44
N ILE A 428 -24.14 -5.09 -1.22
CA ILE A 428 -22.97 -4.49 -1.84
C ILE A 428 -21.95 -4.08 -0.77
N PHE A 429 -20.66 -4.08 -1.15
CA PHE A 429 -19.54 -3.66 -0.30
C PHE A 429 -18.92 -2.36 -0.82
N SER A 430 -18.45 -1.53 0.09
CA SER A 430 -17.63 -0.36 -0.25
C SER A 430 -16.19 -0.77 -0.56
N GLN A 431 -15.43 0.18 -1.09
CA GLN A 431 -13.98 0.09 -1.05
C GLN A 431 -13.48 0.03 0.41
N PRO A 432 -12.36 -0.67 0.68
CA PRO A 432 -11.69 -0.63 1.97
C PRO A 432 -11.19 0.78 2.33
N PHE A 433 -11.19 1.10 3.61
CA PHE A 433 -10.57 2.29 4.18
C PHE A 433 -9.87 1.93 5.50
N TYR A 434 -9.02 2.83 5.98
CA TYR A 434 -8.12 2.58 7.09
C TYR A 434 -8.22 3.67 8.14
N THR A 435 -7.96 3.33 9.40
CA THR A 435 -7.90 4.33 10.49
C THR A 435 -6.67 5.22 10.39
N SER A 436 -5.53 4.65 10.00
CA SER A 436 -4.25 5.32 9.74
C SER A 436 -3.47 4.55 8.67
N ARG A 437 -2.27 5.00 8.28
CA ARG A 437 -1.44 4.33 7.26
C ARG A 437 -1.07 2.89 7.64
N CYS A 438 -0.86 2.66 8.94
CA CYS A 438 -0.57 1.36 9.54
C CYS A 438 -1.73 0.86 10.41
N GLY A 439 -2.95 1.32 10.14
CA GLY A 439 -4.13 1.14 11.00
C GLY A 439 -5.04 -0.04 10.63
N TYR A 440 -6.21 -0.10 11.26
CA TYR A 440 -7.22 -1.13 11.00
C TYR A 440 -7.74 -1.01 9.58
N ARG A 441 -7.91 -2.15 8.89
CA ARG A 441 -8.56 -2.23 7.57
C ARG A 441 -10.05 -2.48 7.73
N LEU A 442 -10.87 -1.63 7.13
CA LEU A 442 -12.31 -1.56 7.37
C LEU A 442 -13.08 -1.43 6.06
N CYS A 443 -14.34 -1.86 6.01
CA CYS A 443 -15.24 -1.54 4.90
C CYS A 443 -16.70 -1.42 5.39
N ALA A 444 -17.57 -0.96 4.51
CA ALA A 444 -19.01 -0.87 4.73
C ALA A 444 -19.74 -1.90 3.88
N ARG A 445 -20.85 -2.42 4.40
CA ARG A 445 -21.76 -3.33 3.69
C ARG A 445 -23.17 -2.78 3.74
N ALA A 446 -23.82 -2.64 2.59
CA ALA A 446 -25.19 -2.15 2.50
C ALA A 446 -26.12 -3.16 1.85
N TYR A 447 -27.35 -3.24 2.36
CA TYR A 447 -28.45 -3.99 1.77
C TYR A 447 -29.50 -2.99 1.30
N LEU A 448 -29.52 -2.73 -0.01
CA LEU A 448 -30.41 -1.72 -0.60
C LEU A 448 -31.89 -2.06 -0.42
N ASN A 449 -32.21 -3.36 -0.42
CA ASN A 449 -33.54 -3.88 -0.11
C ASN A 449 -33.71 -4.29 1.37
N GLY A 450 -32.77 -3.92 2.23
CA GLY A 450 -32.83 -4.20 3.67
C GLY A 450 -32.47 -5.64 4.04
N ASP A 451 -32.14 -5.80 5.31
CA ASP A 451 -31.71 -7.04 5.95
C ASP A 451 -32.31 -7.17 7.36
N GLY A 452 -32.42 -8.40 7.85
CA GLY A 452 -32.99 -8.71 9.16
C GLY A 452 -34.36 -8.05 9.39
N SER A 453 -34.48 -7.28 10.46
CA SER A 453 -35.72 -6.61 10.86
C SER A 453 -36.13 -5.43 9.95
N GLY A 454 -35.26 -5.00 9.02
CA GLY A 454 -35.51 -3.94 8.04
C GLY A 454 -35.71 -4.44 6.60
N LYS A 455 -35.69 -5.76 6.39
CA LYS A 455 -35.85 -6.37 5.06
C LYS A 455 -37.12 -5.89 4.35
N GLY A 456 -36.98 -5.49 3.10
CA GLY A 456 -38.05 -4.99 2.22
C GLY A 456 -38.59 -3.59 2.55
N THR A 457 -38.13 -2.95 3.62
CA THR A 457 -38.72 -1.69 4.12
C THR A 457 -37.70 -0.58 4.37
N HIS A 458 -36.45 -0.95 4.66
CA HIS A 458 -35.37 -0.02 4.97
C HIS A 458 -34.14 -0.34 4.11
N LEU A 459 -33.30 0.67 3.91
CA LEU A 459 -31.88 0.48 3.63
C LEU A 459 -31.21 0.03 4.93
N SER A 460 -30.47 -1.08 4.90
CA SER A 460 -29.64 -1.52 6.03
C SER A 460 -28.18 -1.21 5.75
N LEU A 461 -27.47 -0.72 6.75
CA LEU A 461 -26.06 -0.33 6.63
C LEU A 461 -25.25 -0.91 7.78
N TYR A 462 -24.14 -1.55 7.42
CA TYR A 462 -23.26 -2.23 8.35
C TYR A 462 -21.81 -1.80 8.13
N PHE A 463 -21.05 -1.87 9.22
CA PHE A 463 -19.62 -1.72 9.30
C PHE A 463 -18.97 -3.10 9.43
N VAL A 464 -17.80 -3.27 8.79
CA VAL A 464 -17.07 -4.54 8.74
C VAL A 464 -15.61 -4.30 9.05
N VAL A 465 -15.08 -5.06 10.00
CA VAL A 465 -13.63 -5.16 10.25
C VAL A 465 -13.05 -6.21 9.30
N MET A 466 -12.02 -5.84 8.56
CA MET A 466 -11.31 -6.72 7.61
C MET A 466 -9.92 -7.06 8.14
N ARG A 467 -9.36 -8.17 7.67
CA ARG A 467 -7.97 -8.53 7.97
C ARG A 467 -7.01 -7.51 7.34
N GLY A 468 -6.27 -6.82 8.20
CA GLY A 468 -5.24 -5.86 7.83
C GLY A 468 -3.83 -6.46 7.84
N GLU A 469 -2.90 -5.78 7.17
CA GLU A 469 -1.48 -6.19 7.13
C GLU A 469 -0.79 -5.97 8.49
N PHE A 470 -1.26 -4.99 9.26
CA PHE A 470 -0.69 -4.58 10.54
C PHE A 470 -1.44 -5.11 11.76
N ASP A 471 -2.40 -6.04 11.59
CA ASP A 471 -3.26 -6.54 12.67
C ASP A 471 -2.49 -7.09 13.89
N SER A 472 -1.24 -7.54 13.71
CA SER A 472 -0.38 -8.01 14.79
C SER A 472 0.15 -6.90 15.71
N LEU A 473 0.16 -5.65 15.23
CA LEU A 473 0.65 -4.47 15.96
C LEU A 473 -0.49 -3.67 16.60
N LEU A 474 -1.72 -3.89 16.13
CA LEU A 474 -2.90 -3.15 16.56
C LEU A 474 -3.51 -3.75 17.84
N GLN A 475 -4.16 -2.89 18.64
CA GLN A 475 -4.87 -3.33 19.83
C GLN A 475 -6.17 -4.07 19.46
N TRP A 476 -6.50 -5.14 20.19
CA TRP A 476 -7.74 -5.89 19.97
C TRP A 476 -8.47 -6.18 21.29
N PRO A 477 -9.81 -6.34 21.27
CA PRO A 477 -10.74 -6.12 20.15
C PRO A 477 -10.83 -4.65 19.71
N PHE A 478 -11.41 -4.38 18.54
CA PHE A 478 -11.68 -3.03 18.03
C PHE A 478 -12.73 -2.33 18.93
N ARG A 479 -12.42 -1.12 19.45
CA ARG A 479 -13.24 -0.42 20.46
C ARG A 479 -13.73 0.97 20.02
N GLN A 480 -13.45 1.34 18.77
CA GLN A 480 -13.70 2.71 18.32
C GLN A 480 -15.18 2.99 18.12
N ARG A 481 -15.52 4.27 18.21
CA ARG A 481 -16.87 4.76 17.90
C ARG A 481 -17.02 4.83 16.38
N VAL A 482 -18.08 4.25 15.85
CA VAL A 482 -18.37 4.22 14.42
C VAL A 482 -19.65 5.00 14.16
N THR A 483 -19.61 5.89 13.18
CA THR A 483 -20.74 6.69 12.71
C THR A 483 -21.04 6.33 11.27
N LEU A 484 -22.27 5.86 11.03
CA LEU A 484 -22.84 5.55 9.72
C LEU A 484 -23.72 6.70 9.28
N MET A 485 -23.58 7.18 8.05
CA MET A 485 -24.31 8.35 7.55
C MET A 485 -24.83 8.14 6.13
N LEU A 486 -26.03 8.62 5.86
CA LEU A 486 -26.55 8.90 4.53
C LEU A 486 -26.44 10.40 4.27
N LEU A 487 -25.67 10.78 3.26
CA LEU A 487 -25.45 12.18 2.94
C LEU A 487 -26.62 12.77 2.13
N ASP A 488 -26.92 14.03 2.44
CA ASP A 488 -27.93 14.84 1.78
C ASP A 488 -27.24 15.66 0.69
N GLN A 489 -27.80 15.62 -0.52
CA GLN A 489 -27.21 16.25 -1.71
C GLN A 489 -27.82 17.63 -2.02
N SER A 490 -28.71 18.18 -1.17
CA SER A 490 -29.28 19.54 -1.35
C SER A 490 -28.37 20.68 -0.92
N GLY A 491 -27.22 20.40 -0.30
CA GLY A 491 -26.35 21.40 0.31
C GLY A 491 -26.81 21.88 1.70
N LYS A 492 -28.03 21.52 2.15
CA LYS A 492 -28.54 21.84 3.49
C LYS A 492 -27.91 21.00 4.60
N LYS A 493 -27.20 19.93 4.24
CA LYS A 493 -26.50 19.00 5.15
C LYS A 493 -27.43 18.29 6.14
N ASN A 494 -28.67 18.00 5.74
CA ASN A 494 -29.62 17.22 6.53
C ASN A 494 -29.31 15.71 6.47
N HIS A 495 -28.09 15.34 6.88
CA HIS A 495 -27.60 13.96 6.86
C HIS A 495 -28.35 13.10 7.87
N ILE A 496 -28.68 11.87 7.49
CA ILE A 496 -29.20 10.87 8.44
C ILE A 496 -27.99 10.12 8.99
N MET A 497 -27.84 10.05 10.30
CA MET A 497 -26.69 9.40 10.92
C MET A 497 -27.07 8.54 12.12
N GLU A 498 -26.35 7.43 12.28
CA GLU A 498 -26.42 6.52 13.41
C GLU A 498 -25.01 6.29 13.93
N THR A 499 -24.83 6.37 15.25
CA THR A 499 -23.52 6.22 15.89
C THR A 499 -23.60 5.15 16.97
N PHE A 500 -22.63 4.23 16.96
CA PHE A 500 -22.49 3.21 17.99
C PHE A 500 -21.03 3.07 18.43
N LYS A 501 -20.81 2.53 19.63
CA LYS A 501 -19.48 2.14 20.10
C LYS A 501 -19.32 0.64 19.92
N ALA A 502 -18.19 0.21 19.37
CA ALA A 502 -17.93 -1.21 19.17
C ALA A 502 -17.90 -1.97 20.52
N ASP A 503 -18.68 -3.04 20.62
CA ASP A 503 -18.77 -3.89 21.80
C ASP A 503 -17.59 -4.87 21.85
N PRO A 504 -16.68 -4.78 22.85
CA PRO A 504 -15.53 -5.68 22.97
C PRO A 504 -15.88 -7.17 23.02
N ASN A 505 -17.09 -7.53 23.45
CA ASN A 505 -17.50 -8.91 23.61
C ASN A 505 -18.01 -9.54 22.29
N SER A 506 -18.42 -8.70 21.33
CA SER A 506 -18.95 -9.15 20.04
C SER A 506 -17.85 -9.75 19.15
N SER A 507 -18.18 -10.83 18.46
CA SER A 507 -17.27 -11.47 17.49
C SER A 507 -16.97 -10.57 16.29
N SER A 508 -17.83 -9.61 15.97
CA SER A 508 -17.63 -8.63 14.89
C SER A 508 -16.36 -7.79 15.03
N PHE A 509 -15.90 -7.58 16.28
CA PHE A 509 -14.81 -6.65 16.59
C PHE A 509 -13.55 -7.34 17.11
N ARG A 510 -13.52 -8.68 17.13
CA ARG A 510 -12.30 -9.42 17.46
C ARG A 510 -11.28 -9.30 16.33
N ARG A 511 -10.04 -9.70 16.61
CA ARG A 511 -9.02 -9.82 15.56
C ARG A 511 -9.52 -10.75 14.45
N PRO A 512 -9.46 -10.37 13.17
CA PRO A 512 -9.95 -11.19 12.08
C PRO A 512 -9.17 -12.50 11.90
N ASP A 513 -9.88 -13.62 11.92
CA ASP A 513 -9.34 -14.94 11.56
C ASP A 513 -9.48 -15.23 10.04
N GLY A 514 -10.46 -14.59 9.39
CA GLY A 514 -10.73 -14.65 7.94
C GLY A 514 -10.55 -13.29 7.25
N GLU A 515 -10.96 -13.16 5.99
CA GLU A 515 -10.84 -11.89 5.25
C GLU A 515 -11.69 -10.76 5.87
N MET A 516 -12.88 -11.11 6.36
CA MET A 516 -13.85 -10.19 6.95
C MET A 516 -14.51 -10.81 8.18
N ASN A 517 -14.75 -9.99 9.20
CA ASN A 517 -15.56 -10.37 10.35
C ASN A 517 -17.07 -10.28 10.03
N ILE A 518 -17.89 -10.75 10.97
CA ILE A 518 -19.35 -10.55 10.94
C ILE A 518 -19.65 -9.05 10.98
N ALA A 519 -20.45 -8.56 10.03
CA ALA A 519 -20.82 -7.16 9.92
C ALA A 519 -21.66 -6.69 11.13
N SER A 520 -21.47 -5.45 11.59
CA SER A 520 -22.20 -4.85 12.70
C SER A 520 -22.70 -3.45 12.33
N GLY A 521 -23.94 -3.12 12.65
CA GLY A 521 -24.56 -1.86 12.23
C GLY A 521 -26.07 -1.86 12.39
N CYS A 522 -26.78 -1.19 11.47
CA CYS A 522 -28.17 -0.81 11.63
C CYS A 522 -29.06 -1.50 10.57
N PRO A 523 -29.81 -2.56 10.94
CA PRO A 523 -30.77 -3.21 10.04
C PRO A 523 -31.88 -2.26 9.55
N ARG A 524 -32.29 -1.29 10.38
CA ARG A 524 -33.29 -0.26 10.03
C ARG A 524 -32.66 1.13 9.93
N PHE A 525 -31.63 1.28 9.08
CA PHE A 525 -30.88 2.54 9.00
C PHE A 525 -31.73 3.69 8.42
N VAL A 526 -32.34 3.50 7.23
CA VAL A 526 -33.23 4.52 6.63
C VAL A 526 -34.42 3.85 5.97
N ALA A 527 -35.64 4.28 6.29
CA ALA A 527 -36.85 3.78 5.64
C ALA A 527 -36.86 4.12 4.14
N HIS A 528 -37.26 3.18 3.28
CA HIS A 528 -37.38 3.43 1.84
C HIS A 528 -38.34 4.57 1.52
N SER A 529 -39.43 4.69 2.28
CA SER A 529 -40.40 5.80 2.16
C SER A 529 -39.77 7.18 2.39
N THR A 530 -38.68 7.27 3.14
CA THR A 530 -37.92 8.50 3.36
C THR A 530 -36.81 8.66 2.31
N LEU A 531 -36.06 7.59 2.04
CA LEU A 531 -34.94 7.59 1.10
C LEU A 531 -35.38 7.92 -0.33
N GLU A 532 -36.50 7.34 -0.78
CA GLU A 532 -37.00 7.42 -2.16
C GLU A 532 -38.10 8.48 -2.32
N ASN A 533 -38.35 9.28 -1.28
CA ASN A 533 -39.31 10.38 -1.38
C ASN A 533 -38.78 11.44 -2.34
N ALA A 534 -39.55 11.78 -3.38
CA ALA A 534 -39.17 12.79 -4.37
C ALA A 534 -38.94 14.20 -3.78
N LYS A 535 -39.43 14.48 -2.57
CA LYS A 535 -39.16 15.73 -1.85
C LYS A 535 -37.78 15.76 -1.18
N ASN A 536 -37.16 14.60 -1.00
CA ASN A 536 -35.85 14.46 -0.39
C ASN A 536 -34.76 14.35 -1.47
N THR A 537 -33.55 14.76 -1.10
CA THR A 537 -32.39 14.89 -1.98
C THR A 537 -31.30 13.90 -1.64
N TYR A 538 -31.67 12.75 -1.04
CA TYR A 538 -30.72 11.69 -0.69
C TYR A 538 -30.27 10.87 -1.92
N ILE A 539 -31.16 10.71 -2.90
CA ILE A 539 -30.85 10.11 -4.20
C ILE A 539 -30.96 11.20 -5.26
N LYS A 540 -29.87 11.44 -6.00
CA LYS A 540 -29.82 12.38 -7.12
C LYS A 540 -29.03 11.73 -8.24
N ASP A 541 -29.48 11.88 -9.48
CA ASP A 541 -28.83 11.28 -10.66
C ASP A 541 -28.57 9.77 -10.48
N ASP A 542 -29.58 9.06 -9.98
CA ASP A 542 -29.56 7.63 -9.62
C ASP A 542 -28.39 7.21 -8.70
N THR A 543 -27.90 8.16 -7.91
CA THR A 543 -26.73 8.01 -7.05
C THR A 543 -27.06 8.43 -5.62
N LEU A 544 -26.56 7.67 -4.64
CA LEU A 544 -26.54 8.06 -3.23
C LEU A 544 -25.12 8.02 -2.67
N PHE A 545 -24.90 8.75 -1.58
CA PHE A 545 -23.61 8.79 -0.88
C PHE A 545 -23.77 8.33 0.56
N LEU A 546 -23.04 7.27 0.91
CA LEU A 546 -22.91 6.78 2.27
C LEU A 546 -21.57 7.23 2.83
N LYS A 547 -21.53 7.57 4.11
CA LYS A 547 -20.30 7.91 4.80
C LYS A 547 -20.16 7.07 6.06
N VAL A 548 -18.97 6.52 6.25
CA VAL A 548 -18.60 5.86 7.50
C VAL A 548 -17.45 6.64 8.11
N ALA A 549 -17.56 6.98 9.39
CA ALA A 549 -16.53 7.69 10.12
C ALA A 549 -16.23 6.94 11.42
N VAL A 550 -14.96 6.61 11.60
CA VAL A 550 -14.42 5.98 12.80
C VAL A 550 -13.69 7.05 13.60
N ASP A 551 -13.96 7.07 14.91
CA ASP A 551 -13.24 7.92 15.85
C ASP A 551 -11.82 7.39 16.05
N VAL A 552 -10.82 8.16 15.61
CA VAL A 552 -9.40 7.79 15.66
C VAL A 552 -8.67 8.49 16.81
N THR A 553 -9.38 9.26 17.65
CA THR A 553 -8.75 10.12 18.68
C THR A 553 -7.98 9.33 19.74
N ASP A 554 -8.43 8.10 20.04
CA ASP A 554 -7.81 7.22 21.04
C ASP A 554 -6.89 6.15 20.41
N LEU A 555 -6.55 6.27 19.12
CA LEU A 555 -5.61 5.36 18.45
C LEU A 555 -4.21 5.98 18.45
N GLU A 556 -3.22 5.23 18.90
CA GLU A 556 -1.82 5.58 18.72
C GLU A 556 -1.47 5.50 17.22
N ASP A 557 -0.81 6.53 16.70
CA ASP A 557 -0.21 6.48 15.36
C ASP A 557 1.09 5.66 15.49
N LEU A 558 1.09 4.46 14.89
CA LEU A 558 2.20 3.52 14.85
C LEU A 558 3.30 3.93 13.87
#